data_AF-A0A7X0E3Y2-F1
#
_entry.id   AF-A0A7X0E3Y2-F1
#
_cell.length_a   1.000
_cell.length_b   1.000
_cell.length_c   1.000
_cell.angle_alpha   90.00
_cell.angle_beta   90.00
_cell.angle_gamma   90.00
#
_symmetry.space_group_name_H-M   'P 1'
#
loop_
_entity.id
_entity.type
_entity.pdbx_description
1 polymer ?
#
loop_
_entity_poly.entity_id
_entity_poly.type
_entity_poly.pdbx_seq_one_letter_code
_entity_poly.pdbx_strand_id
1 'polypeptide(L)' 'MKKLLTTLLLSVLSFGVINAHAAPVKHHHKHLRKDGKPDKRYKTAKTHLKKDGKPDRRFKENKIKH' A
#
# COMPACT_ATOMS: atom_id res chain seq x y z
N MET A 1 -1.85 -51.05 -4.25
CA MET A 1 -1.44 -50.22 -3.10
C MET A 1 -0.61 -48.99 -3.48
N LYS A 2 0.50 -49.12 -4.21
CA LYS A 2 1.41 -47.99 -4.53
C LYS A 2 0.80 -46.89 -5.44
N LYS A 3 -0.17 -47.26 -6.27
CA LYS A 3 -0.92 -46.34 -7.16
C LYS A 3 -1.88 -45.42 -6.39
N LEU A 4 -2.37 -45.85 -5.23
CA LEU A 4 -3.27 -45.07 -4.38
C LEU A 4 -2.50 -43.99 -3.60
N LEU A 5 -1.28 -44.34 -3.16
CA LEU A 5 -0.40 -43.42 -2.43
C LEU A 5 0.15 -42.31 -3.35
N THR A 6 0.42 -42.63 -4.61
CA THR A 6 0.90 -41.66 -5.61
C THR A 6 -0.21 -40.70 -6.06
N THR A 7 -1.46 -41.15 -6.19
CA THR A 7 -2.60 -40.27 -6.48
C THR A 7 -2.97 -39.36 -5.30
N LEU A 8 -2.71 -39.78 -4.06
CA LEU A 8 -2.94 -38.97 -2.85
C LEU A 8 -1.87 -37.87 -2.68
N LEU A 9 -0.62 -38.13 -3.10
CA LEU A 9 0.45 -37.15 -3.02
C LEU A 9 0.34 -36.06 -4.10
N LEU A 10 -0.17 -36.42 -5.29
CA LEU A 10 -0.28 -35.49 -6.44
C LEU A 10 -1.45 -34.49 -6.30
N SER A 11 -2.49 -34.81 -5.51
CA SER A 11 -3.65 -33.93 -5.32
C SER A 11 -3.43 -32.77 -4.34
N VAL A 12 -2.36 -32.81 -3.53
CA VAL A 12 -2.02 -31.75 -2.57
C VAL A 12 -1.31 -30.56 -3.25
N LEU A 13 -0.73 -30.76 -4.44
CA LEU A 13 -0.02 -29.71 -5.18
C LEU A 13 -0.94 -28.76 -5.97
N SER A 14 -2.22 -29.11 -6.16
CA SER A 14 -3.18 -28.36 -6.99
C SER A 14 -4.01 -27.31 -6.23
N PHE A 15 -3.87 -27.19 -4.91
CA PHE A 15 -4.58 -26.19 -4.09
C PHE A 15 -3.73 -24.93 -3.85
N GLY A 16 -2.91 -24.53 -4.82
CA GLY A 16 -2.26 -23.23 -4.84
C GLY A 16 -3.30 -22.13 -5.09
N VAL A 17 -3.96 -21.68 -4.03
CA VAL A 17 -4.93 -20.58 -4.05
C VAL A 17 -4.23 -19.30 -4.51
N ILE A 18 -4.58 -18.87 -5.72
CA ILE A 18 -4.18 -17.60 -6.34
C ILE A 18 -4.99 -16.48 -5.67
N ASN A 19 -4.65 -16.15 -4.43
CA ASN A 19 -5.20 -14.97 -3.77
C ASN A 19 -4.17 -13.84 -3.81
N ALA A 20 -3.88 -13.39 -5.03
CA ALA A 20 -3.29 -12.07 -5.26
C ALA A 20 -4.36 -11.03 -4.93
N HIS A 21 -4.52 -10.73 -3.64
CA HIS A 21 -5.24 -9.54 -3.21
C HIS A 21 -4.42 -8.34 -3.68
N ALA A 22 -4.84 -7.74 -4.80
CA ALA A 22 -4.35 -6.44 -5.21
C ALA A 22 -4.50 -5.53 -3.99
N ALA A 23 -3.36 -5.12 -3.42
CA ALA A 23 -3.35 -4.08 -2.40
C ALA A 23 -4.17 -2.90 -2.95
N PRO A 24 -5.03 -2.25 -2.14
CA PRO A 24 -5.76 -1.08 -2.61
C PRO A 24 -4.70 -0.08 -3.09
N VAL A 25 -4.68 0.15 -4.40
CA VAL A 25 -3.88 1.21 -4.99
C VAL A 25 -4.39 2.47 -4.34
N LYS A 26 -3.65 2.96 -3.35
CA LYS A 26 -3.88 4.28 -2.77
C LYS A 26 -3.59 5.25 -3.90
N HIS A 27 -4.62 5.55 -4.68
CA HIS A 27 -4.57 6.65 -5.62
C HIS A 27 -4.32 7.87 -4.73
N HIS A 28 -3.06 8.31 -4.67
CA HIS A 28 -2.69 9.63 -4.18
C HIS A 28 -3.22 10.63 -5.20
N HIS A 29 -4.54 10.72 -5.32
CA HIS A 29 -5.21 11.82 -5.98
C HIS A 29 -4.87 13.04 -5.14
N LYS A 30 -3.86 13.77 -5.59
CA LYS A 30 -3.65 15.15 -5.16
C LYS A 30 -5.00 15.84 -5.42
N HIS A 31 -5.71 16.18 -4.36
CA HIS A 31 -6.98 16.90 -4.45
C HIS A 31 -6.68 18.28 -5.03
N LEU A 32 -6.77 18.37 -6.35
CA LEU A 32 -6.52 19.55 -7.14
C LEU A 32 -7.86 19.97 -7.74
N ARG A 33 -8.12 21.28 -7.77
CA ARG A 33 -9.25 21.84 -8.53
C ARG A 33 -8.99 21.67 -10.03
N LYS A 34 -10.02 21.87 -10.86
CA LYS A 34 -9.88 21.94 -12.33
C LYS A 34 -8.83 22.97 -12.76
N ASP A 35 -8.64 24.02 -11.95
CA ASP A 35 -7.66 25.09 -12.13
C ASP A 35 -6.22 24.70 -11.70
N GLY A 36 -5.97 23.45 -11.32
CA GLY A 36 -4.65 22.95 -10.91
C GLY A 36 -4.16 23.43 -9.53
N LYS A 37 -4.90 24.28 -8.82
CA LYS A 37 -4.59 24.68 -7.44
C LYS A 37 -5.06 23.61 -6.43
N PRO A 38 -4.37 23.43 -5.29
CA PRO A 38 -4.82 22.51 -4.25
C PRO A 38 -6.24 22.86 -3.79
N ASP A 39 -7.12 21.86 -3.78
CA ASP A 39 -8.47 22.02 -3.28
C ASP A 39 -8.43 22.13 -1.75
N LYS A 40 -8.80 23.30 -1.23
CA LYS A 40 -8.81 23.59 0.21
C LYS A 40 -9.90 22.82 0.98
N ARG A 41 -10.87 22.23 0.28
CA ARG A 41 -11.91 21.38 0.89
C ARG A 41 -11.32 20.07 1.43
N TYR A 42 -10.25 19.60 0.79
CA TYR A 42 -9.51 18.43 1.24
C TYR A 42 -8.24 18.89 1.91
N LYS A 43 -8.04 18.52 3.18
CA LYS A 43 -6.75 18.70 3.84
C LYS A 43 -5.73 17.88 3.06
N THR A 44 -5.01 18.55 2.17
CA THR A 44 -3.83 17.97 1.53
C THR A 44 -2.95 17.54 2.69
N ALA A 45 -2.55 16.26 2.73
CA ALA A 45 -1.60 15.78 3.72
C ALA A 45 -0.34 16.63 3.55
N LYS A 46 -0.25 17.70 4.35
CA LYS A 46 0.92 18.55 4.41
C LYS A 46 1.97 17.62 4.96
N THR A 47 2.88 17.17 4.11
CA THR A 47 4.09 16.52 4.55
C THR A 47 4.64 17.41 5.64
N HIS A 48 4.72 16.90 6.87
CA HIS A 48 5.06 17.72 8.03
C HIS A 48 6.53 18.10 7.91
N LEU A 49 6.80 19.15 7.16
CA LEU A 49 8.13 19.67 6.89
C LEU A 49 8.32 20.94 7.70
N LYS A 50 9.55 21.14 8.15
CA LYS A 50 9.97 22.40 8.73
C LYS A 50 10.07 23.47 7.64
N LYS A 51 10.32 24.73 8.03
CA LYS A 51 10.52 25.85 7.08
C LYS A 51 11.71 25.60 6.13
N ASP A 52 12.71 24.87 6.61
CA ASP A 52 13.89 24.41 5.88
C ASP A 52 13.65 23.16 4.99
N GLY A 53 12.40 22.70 4.87
CA GLY A 53 12.03 21.59 3.98
C GLY A 53 12.40 20.20 4.47
N LYS A 54 13.13 20.07 5.59
CA LYS A 54 13.44 18.78 6.21
C LYS A 54 12.22 18.20 6.94
N PRO A 55 12.08 16.86 7.03
CA PRO A 55 11.02 16.22 7.80
C PRO A 55 11.01 16.68 9.26
N ASP A 56 9.87 17.18 9.74
CA ASP A 56 9.70 17.56 11.14
C ASP A 56 9.54 16.32 12.02
N ARG A 57 10.61 15.98 12.77
CA ARG A 57 10.67 14.82 13.67
C ARG A 57 9.73 14.90 14.88
N ARG A 58 8.98 16.00 15.08
CA ARG A 58 7.91 16.05 16.10
C ARG A 58 6.76 15.11 15.75
N PHE A 59 6.51 14.88 14.46
CA PHE A 59 5.43 14.02 13.96
C PHE A 59 5.85 12.56 13.87
N LYS A 60 4.97 11.64 14.30
CA LYS A 60 5.23 10.18 14.33
C LYS A 60 5.63 9.64 12.95
N GLU A 61 4.99 10.12 11.89
CA GLU A 61 5.24 9.73 10.49
C GLU A 61 6.67 10.03 10.00
N ASN A 62 7.34 11.01 10.61
CA ASN A 62 8.70 11.44 10.25
C ASN A 62 9.79 10.86 11.17
N LYS A 63 9.40 10.20 12.28
CA LYS A 63 10.36 9.57 13.21
C LYS A 63 10.84 8.20 12.72
N ILE A 64 10.02 7.51 11.92
CA ILE A 64 10.20 6.10 11.55
C ILE A 64 11.02 5.94 10.26
N LYS A 65 11.29 7.03 9.53
CA LYS A 65 12.07 6.99 8.29
C LYS A 65 13.57 7.12 8.60
N HIS A 66 14.20 6.04 9.04
CA HIS A 66 15.65 5.86 9.00
C HIS A 66 16.00 4.39 8.86
#